data_AF-A0A0H5S526-F1
#
_entry.id   AF-A0A0H5S526-F1
#
_cell.length_a   1.000
_cell.length_b   1.000
_cell.length_c   1.000
_cell.angle_alpha   90.00
_cell.angle_beta   90.00
_cell.angle_gamma   90.00
#
_symmetry.space_group_name_H-M   'P 1'
#
loop_
_entity.id
_entity.type
_entity.pdbx_description
1 polymer ?
#
loop_
_entity_poly.entity_id
_entity_poly.type
_entity_poly.pdbx_seq_one_letter_code
_entity_poly.pdbx_strand_id
1 'polypeptide(L)'
;MECPKIETCLEQCFIEDALHMNSCARKRCNVYCYDDDCPYCVYVAKRIFLRICRENNIPKLPNVNFNGSCMDLFNYVLKEYSAGRRT
;
A
#
# COMPACT_ATOMS: atom_id res chain seq x y z
N MET A 1 16.15 7.02 -4.97
CA MET A 1 14.77 7.34 -4.53
C MET A 1 14.79 6.98 -3.06
N GLU A 2 14.70 7.97 -2.19
CA GLU A 2 14.81 7.77 -0.74
C GLU A 2 13.41 7.54 -0.18
N CYS A 3 13.27 6.56 0.71
CA CYS A 3 12.00 6.23 1.36
C CYS A 3 12.21 6.26 2.89
N PRO A 4 12.44 7.45 3.47
CA PRO A 4 13.07 7.59 4.78
C PRO A 4 12.28 6.95 5.92
N LYS A 5 10.94 7.01 5.90
CA LYS A 5 10.13 6.43 6.99
C LYS A 5 10.14 4.91 6.98
N ILE A 6 10.01 4.30 5.79
CA ILE A 6 10.07 2.84 5.70
C ILE A 6 11.47 2.32 5.98
N GLU A 7 12.52 3.00 5.50
CA GLU A 7 13.91 2.66 5.79
C GLU A 7 14.17 2.68 7.30
N THR A 8 13.84 3.79 7.96
CA THR A 8 13.98 3.92 9.43
C THR A 8 13.21 2.84 10.18
N CYS A 9 11.98 2.53 9.76
CA CYS A 9 11.18 1.49 10.40
C CYS A 9 11.78 0.09 10.22
N LEU A 10 12.28 -0.21 9.03
CA LEU A 10 12.92 -1.50 8.73
C LEU A 10 14.23 -1.67 9.50
N GLU A 11 15.02 -0.60 9.65
CA GLU A 11 16.22 -0.60 10.50
C GLU A 11 15.89 -0.93 11.95
N GLN A 12 14.83 -0.31 12.51
CA GLN A 12 14.36 -0.63 13.86
C GLN A 12 13.93 -2.09 13.99
N CYS A 13 13.13 -2.60 13.05
CA CYS A 13 12.74 -4.00 13.02
C CYS A 13 13.93 -4.95 12.95
N PHE A 14 14.98 -4.58 12.22
CA PHE A 14 16.19 -5.38 12.08
C PHE A 14 17.02 -5.41 13.37
N ILE A 15 17.15 -4.26 14.04
CA ILE A 15 17.84 -4.16 15.34
C ILE A 15 17.10 -4.94 16.43
N GLU A 16 15.76 -4.90 16.43
CA GLU A 16 14.94 -5.65 17.39
C GLU A 16 15.07 -7.17 17.21
N ASP A 17 14.90 -7.66 15.99
CA ASP A 17 14.98 -9.10 15.67
C ASP A 17 15.24 -9.31 14.18
N ALA A 18 16.51 -9.43 13.81
CA ALA A 18 16.94 -9.64 12.44
C ALA A 18 16.34 -10.91 11.78
N LEU A 19 16.08 -11.97 12.55
CA LEU A 19 15.55 -13.22 12.02
C LEU A 19 14.04 -13.14 11.71
N HIS A 20 13.33 -12.26 12.41
CA HIS A 20 11.89 -12.06 12.22
C HIS A 20 11.52 -10.67 11.68
N MET A 21 12.47 -9.98 11.04
CA MET A 21 12.28 -8.65 10.46
C MET A 21 11.00 -8.57 9.60
N ASN A 22 10.71 -9.60 8.80
CA ASN A 22 9.51 -9.66 7.95
C ASN A 22 8.19 -9.59 8.75
N SER A 23 8.13 -10.21 9.93
CA SER A 23 6.95 -10.16 10.81
C SER A 23 6.72 -8.74 11.34
N CYS A 24 7.80 -8.08 11.76
CA CYS A 24 7.78 -6.70 12.21
C CYS A 24 7.40 -5.73 11.08
N ALA A 25 8.05 -5.85 9.92
CA ALA A 25 7.81 -5.01 8.74
C ALA A 25 6.35 -5.07 8.27
N ARG A 26 5.76 -6.27 8.19
CA ARG A 26 4.35 -6.45 7.80
C ARG A 26 3.38 -5.78 8.77
N LYS A 27 3.70 -5.80 10.07
CA LYS A 27 2.86 -5.21 11.11
C LYS A 27 3.01 -3.69 11.16
N ARG A 28 4.24 -3.17 11.06
CA ARG A 28 4.59 -1.79 11.40
C ARG A 28 4.97 -0.92 10.20
N CYS A 29 5.77 -1.44 9.27
CA CYS A 29 6.46 -0.60 8.28
C CYS A 29 5.73 -0.47 6.95
N ASN A 30 4.92 -1.47 6.56
CA ASN A 30 4.18 -1.45 5.30
C ASN A 30 3.29 -0.21 5.11
N VAL A 31 2.88 0.46 6.20
CA VAL A 31 2.06 1.67 6.11
C VAL A 31 2.80 2.83 5.43
N TYR A 32 4.12 2.93 5.63
CA TYR A 32 4.97 3.97 5.05
C TYR A 32 5.20 3.78 3.53
N CYS A 33 4.79 2.63 2.97
CA CYS A 33 4.71 2.48 1.51
C CYS A 33 3.57 3.31 0.90
N TYR A 34 2.58 3.74 1.69
CA TYR A 34 1.29 4.26 1.22
C TYR A 34 0.92 5.62 1.83
N ASP A 35 1.83 6.24 2.58
CA ASP A 35 1.65 7.57 3.19
C ASP A 35 2.35 8.69 2.39
N ASP A 36 2.51 8.47 1.08
CA ASP A 36 3.16 9.35 0.11
C ASP A 36 4.68 9.56 0.32
N ASP A 37 5.29 8.93 1.32
CA ASP A 37 6.73 9.02 1.62
C ASP A 37 7.61 8.28 0.61
N CYS A 38 7.08 7.20 0.02
CA CYS A 38 7.82 6.33 -0.90
C CYS A 38 7.09 6.14 -2.25
N PRO A 39 7.33 7.02 -3.25
CA PRO A 39 6.66 6.95 -4.55
C PRO A 39 6.88 5.63 -5.29
N TYR A 40 8.01 4.97 -5.06
CA TYR A 40 8.35 3.70 -5.70
C TYR A 40 7.39 2.57 -5.30
N CYS A 41 7.10 2.44 -4.00
CA CYS A 41 6.21 1.40 -3.49
C CYS A 41 4.78 1.59 -4.03
N VAL A 42 4.29 2.84 -3.98
CA VAL A 42 2.99 3.21 -4.54
C VAL A 42 2.96 2.90 -6.04
N TYR A 43 4.03 3.21 -6.79
CA TYR A 43 4.10 2.97 -8.23
C TYR A 43 3.96 1.49 -8.60
N VAL A 44 4.66 0.58 -7.89
CA VAL A 44 4.57 -0.86 -8.15
C VAL A 44 3.15 -1.37 -7.85
N ALA A 45 2.60 -1.02 -6.68
CA ALA A 45 1.25 -1.40 -6.30
C ALA A 45 0.21 -0.88 -7.30
N LYS A 46 0.34 0.38 -7.71
CA LYS A 46 -0.51 1.03 -8.72
C LYS A 46 -0.49 0.30 -10.05
N ARG A 47 0.70 -0.05 -10.57
CA ARG A 47 0.79 -0.78 -11.85
C ARG A 47 0.04 -2.10 -11.82
N ILE A 48 0.26 -2.91 -10.78
CA ILE A 48 -0.37 -4.23 -10.65
C ILE A 48 -1.88 -4.08 -10.46
N PHE A 49 -2.29 -3.18 -9.57
CA PHE A 49 -3.70 -2.91 -9.31
C PHE A 49 -4.45 -2.49 -10.57
N LEU A 50 -3.93 -1.51 -11.30
CA LEU A 50 -4.59 -1.00 -12.51
C LEU A 50 -4.67 -2.05 -13.61
N ARG A 51 -3.64 -2.88 -13.76
CA ARG A 51 -3.64 -3.98 -14.72
C ARG A 51 -4.79 -4.94 -14.41
N ILE A 52 -4.82 -5.51 -13.21
CA ILE A 52 -5.84 -6.48 -12.78
C ILE A 52 -7.24 -5.84 -12.81
N CYS A 53 -7.35 -4.60 -12.33
CA CYS A 53 -8.61 -3.88 -12.28
C CYS A 53 -9.25 -3.72 -13.66
N ARG A 54 -8.44 -3.38 -14.66
CA ARG A 54 -8.90 -3.21 -16.05
C ARG A 54 -9.19 -4.55 -16.72
N GLU A 55 -8.30 -5.53 -16.56
CA GLU A 55 -8.46 -6.88 -17.13
C GLU A 55 -9.76 -7.55 -16.65
N ASN A 56 -10.16 -7.31 -15.39
CA ASN A 56 -11.34 -7.91 -14.78
C ASN A 56 -12.54 -6.97 -14.68
N ASN A 57 -12.42 -5.74 -15.20
CA ASN A 57 -13.46 -4.72 -15.16
C ASN A 57 -14.05 -4.53 -13.75
N ILE A 58 -13.17 -4.50 -12.74
CA ILE A 58 -13.51 -4.58 -11.31
C ILE A 58 -14.59 -3.57 -10.88
N PRO A 59 -14.59 -2.29 -11.31
CA PRO A 59 -15.64 -1.34 -10.92
C PRO A 59 -17.05 -1.70 -11.38
N LYS A 60 -17.20 -2.62 -12.35
CA LYS A 60 -18.50 -3.10 -12.84
C LYS A 60 -18.94 -4.42 -12.21
N LEU A 61 -18.15 -5.00 -11.31
CA LEU A 61 -18.54 -6.23 -10.62
C LEU A 61 -19.72 -5.96 -9.67
N PRO A 62 -20.70 -6.88 -9.54
CA PRO A 62 -21.90 -6.65 -8.73
C PRO A 62 -21.63 -6.34 -7.26
N ASN A 63 -20.52 -6.86 -6.71
CA ASN A 63 -20.11 -6.68 -5.32
C ASN A 63 -19.18 -5.46 -5.11
N VAL A 64 -18.82 -4.75 -6.19
CA VAL A 64 -17.98 -3.56 -6.14
C VAL A 64 -18.90 -2.36 -6.32
N ASN A 65 -19.44 -1.85 -5.21
CA ASN A 65 -20.28 -0.65 -5.20
C ASN A 65 -19.40 0.61 -5.33
N PHE A 66 -18.72 0.76 -6.47
CA PHE A 66 -17.81 1.89 -6.73
C PHE A 66 -18.09 2.50 -8.09
N ASN A 67 -18.52 3.76 -8.10
CA ASN A 67 -18.73 4.51 -9.32
C ASN A 67 -17.48 5.33 -9.66
N GLY A 68 -16.70 4.88 -10.65
CA GLY A 68 -15.48 5.56 -11.07
C GLY A 68 -14.56 4.67 -11.90
N SER A 69 -13.38 5.19 -12.24
CA SER A 69 -12.35 4.44 -12.96
C SER A 69 -11.51 3.57 -12.02
N CYS A 70 -10.72 2.65 -12.58
CA CYS A 70 -9.73 1.88 -11.81
C CYS A 70 -8.69 2.77 -11.11
N MET A 71 -8.40 3.96 -11.65
CA MET A 71 -7.53 4.93 -11.01
C MET A 71 -8.17 5.51 -9.75
N ASP A 72 -9.46 5.86 -9.85
CA ASP A 72 -10.22 6.40 -8.72
C ASP A 72 -10.35 5.35 -7.62
N LEU A 73 -10.59 4.09 -8.00
CA LEU A 73 -10.67 2.98 -7.05
C LEU A 73 -9.34 2.74 -6.33
N PHE A 74 -8.21 2.81 -7.05
CA PHE A 74 -6.89 2.69 -6.43
C PHE A 74 -6.63 3.79 -5.39
N ASN A 75 -6.91 5.04 -5.77
CA ASN A 75 -6.73 6.18 -4.87
C ASN A 75 -7.66 6.09 -3.65
N TYR A 76 -8.89 5.62 -3.84
CA TYR A 76 -9.83 5.35 -2.77
C TYR A 76 -9.29 4.30 -1.79
N VAL A 77 -8.85 3.14 -2.29
CA VAL A 77 -8.29 2.06 -1.46
C VAL A 77 -7.06 2.52 -0.68
N LEU A 78 -6.15 3.29 -1.31
CA LEU A 78 -5.00 3.85 -0.61
C LEU A 78 -5.41 4.79 0.53
N LYS A 79 -6.37 5.67 0.27
CA LYS A 79 -6.88 6.61 1.29
C LYS A 79 -7.49 5.86 2.47
N GLU A 80 -8.32 4.84 2.21
CA GLU A 80 -8.93 4.00 3.25
C GLU A 80 -7.88 3.24 4.07
N TYR A 81 -6.87 2.67 3.39
CA TYR A 81 -5.77 1.98 4.06
C TYR A 81 -5.00 2.90 5.02
N SER A 82 -4.70 4.12 4.58
CA SER A 82 -4.00 5.13 5.39
C SER A 82 -4.89 5.69 6.52
N ALA A 83 -6.22 5.71 6.34
CA ALA A 83 -7.17 6.15 7.36
C ALA A 83 -7.42 5.09 8.45
N GLY A 84 -7.64 3.83 8.08
CA GLY A 84 -7.96 2.74 9.01
C GLY A 84 -6.82 2.30 9.94
N ARG A 85 -5.61 2.84 9.75
CA ARG A 85 -4.44 2.63 10.64
C ARG A 85 -4.19 3.81 11.60
N ARG A 86 -4.97 4.90 11.52
CA ARG A 86 -4.89 6.05 12.44
C ARG A 86 -5.75 5.88 13.71
N THR A 87 -6.60 4.87 13.76
CA THR A 87 -7.40 4.45 14.92
C THR A 87 -6.79 3.22 15.57
#